data_AF-A0A2R6GXW9-F1
#
_entry.id   AF-A0A2R6GXW9-F1
#
_cell.length_a   1.000
_cell.length_b   1.000
_cell.length_c   1.000
_cell.angle_alpha   90.00
_cell.angle_beta   90.00
_cell.angle_gamma   90.00
#
_symmetry.space_group_name_H-M   'P 1'
#
loop_
_entity.id
_entity.type
_entity.pdbx_description
1 polymer ?
#
loop_
_entity_poly.entity_id
_entity_poly.type
_entity_poly.pdbx_seq_one_letter_code
_entity_poly.pdbx_strand_id
1 'polypeptide(L)' 'MPRWSDPAPCDDEEQLFECPGCGKRLCTDLSAVSCDRCGIEMQNLSVPRPE' A
#
# COMPACT_ATOMS: atom_id res chain seq x y z
N MET A 1 -21.48 16.62 -2.53
CA MET A 1 -20.03 16.62 -2.84
C MET A 1 -19.37 15.74 -1.79
N PRO A 2 -18.99 14.48 -2.08
CA PRO A 2 -18.23 13.74 -1.08
C PRO A 2 -16.86 14.41 -0.99
N ARG A 3 -16.57 15.04 0.16
CA ARG A 3 -15.22 15.41 0.56
C ARG A 3 -14.52 14.11 0.97
N TRP A 4 -14.13 13.32 -0.01
CA TRP A 4 -13.07 12.35 0.19
C TRP A 4 -11.78 13.02 -0.23
N SER A 5 -11.31 13.94 0.60
CA SER A 5 -9.88 13.99 0.85
C SER A 5 -9.61 12.84 1.81
N ASP A 6 -9.82 11.60 1.34
CA ASP A 6 -8.96 10.55 1.82
C ASP A 6 -7.62 10.95 1.22
N PRO A 7 -6.64 11.43 2.00
CA PRO A 7 -5.32 11.58 1.46
C PRO A 7 -4.89 10.16 1.13
N ALA A 8 -5.17 9.70 -0.10
CA ALA A 8 -4.51 8.56 -0.66
C ALA A 8 -3.03 8.82 -0.38
N PRO A 9 -2.37 8.06 0.51
CA PRO A 9 -1.10 8.49 1.08
C PRO A 9 0.06 8.38 0.07
N CYS A 10 -0.26 8.09 -1.20
CA CYS A 10 0.61 7.80 -2.32
C CYS A 10 0.09 8.56 -3.55
N ASP A 11 0.97 8.87 -4.51
CA ASP A 11 0.57 9.48 -5.78
C ASP A 11 -0.37 8.55 -6.59
N ASP A 12 -1.12 9.09 -7.56
CA ASP A 12 -2.10 8.35 -8.38
C ASP A 12 -1.50 7.14 -9.14
N GLU A 13 -0.19 7.16 -9.38
CA GLU A 13 0.56 6.11 -10.07
C GLU A 13 1.16 5.07 -9.11
N GLU A 14 1.13 5.34 -7.81
CA GLU A 14 1.73 4.50 -6.77
C GLU A 14 0.70 3.66 -6.02
N GLN A 15 1.13 2.47 -5.61
CA GLN A 15 0.32 1.55 -4.83
C GLN A 15 0.80 1.54 -3.38
N LEU A 16 -0.15 1.51 -2.44
CA LEU A 16 0.11 1.42 -1.02
C LEU A 16 0.31 -0.05 -0.62
N PHE A 17 1.45 -0.34 -0.01
CA PHE A 17 1.77 -1.64 0.54
C PHE A 17 1.90 -1.57 2.05
N GLU A 18 1.47 -2.62 2.75
CA GLU A 18 1.66 -2.78 4.20
C GLU A 18 2.33 -4.13 4.51
N CYS A 19 3.36 -4.10 5.35
CA CYS A 19 4.01 -5.32 5.83
C CYS A 19 3.18 -5.95 6.96
N PRO A 20 2.69 -7.19 6.81
CA PRO A 20 1.94 -7.86 7.88
C PRO A 20 2.77 -8.18 9.12
N GLY A 21 4.10 -8.25 8.99
CA GLY A 21 4.99 -8.57 10.10
C GLY A 21 5.33 -7.41 11.02
N CYS A 22 5.38 -6.18 10.50
CA CYS A 22 5.77 -4.99 11.30
C CYS A 22 4.85 -3.78 11.16
N GLY A 23 3.83 -3.84 10.28
CA GLY A 23 2.92 -2.72 10.02
C GLY A 23 3.54 -1.55 9.25
N LYS A 24 4.76 -1.71 8.71
CA LYS A 24 5.38 -0.66 7.87
C LYS A 24 4.56 -0.48 6.60
N ARG A 25 4.26 0.77 6.24
CA ARG A 25 3.61 1.15 5.00
C ARG A 25 4.61 1.75 4.01
N LEU A 26 4.42 1.50 2.72
CA LEU A 26 5.25 2.03 1.64
C LEU A 26 4.37 2.33 0.43
N CYS A 27 4.61 3.47 -0.21
CA CYS A 27 4.06 3.80 -1.53
C CYS A 27 5.10 3.45 -2.59
N THR A 28 4.70 2.70 -3.62
CA THR A 28 5.54 2.47 -4.79
C THR A 28 4.70 2.02 -5.97
N ASP A 29 5.16 2.35 -7.16
CA ASP A 29 4.66 1.89 -8.46
C ASP A 29 4.95 0.40 -8.74
N LEU A 30 5.77 -0.26 -7.91
CA LEU A 30 6.09 -1.68 -8.05
C LEU A 30 4.88 -2.56 -7.71
N SER A 31 4.71 -3.65 -8.46
CA SER A 31 3.64 -4.63 -8.22
C SER A 31 3.88 -5.55 -7.03
N ALA A 32 5.12 -5.67 -6.56
CA ALA A 32 5.50 -6.52 -5.43
C ALA A 32 6.68 -5.91 -4.67
N VAL A 33 6.59 -5.89 -3.34
CA VAL A 33 7.58 -5.27 -2.46
C VAL A 33 7.86 -6.18 -1.29
N SER A 34 9.12 -6.39 -0.95
CA SER A 34 9.52 -7.06 0.29
C SER A 34 9.86 -6.04 1.37
N CYS A 35 9.49 -6.34 2.62
CA CYS A 35 9.80 -5.46 3.73
C CYS A 35 11.28 -5.59 4.12
N ASP A 36 12.04 -4.52 3.99
CA ASP A 36 13.47 -4.48 4.35
C ASP A 36 13.76 -4.87 5.81
N ARG A 37 12.79 -4.67 6.71
CA ARG A 37 12.93 -5.02 8.13
C ARG A 37 12.67 -6.49 8.42
N CYS A 38 11.65 -7.08 7.79
CA CYS A 38 11.15 -8.40 8.14
C CYS A 38 11.48 -9.48 7.11
N GLY A 39 11.88 -9.08 5.90
CA GLY A 39 12.04 -9.97 4.75
C GLY A 39 10.73 -10.54 4.20
N ILE A 40 9.58 -10.15 4.74
CA ILE A 40 8.25 -10.65 4.35
C ILE A 40 7.70 -9.82 3.19
N GLU A 41 6.99 -10.46 2.26
CA GLU A 41 6.26 -9.80 1.19
C GLU A 41 5.18 -8.85 1.75
N MET A 42 5.17 -7.62 1.27
CA MET A 42 4.21 -6.60 1.67
C MET A 42 2.90 -6.79 0.91
N GLN A 43 1.77 -6.60 1.59
CA GLN A 43 0.45 -6.72 1.01
C GLN A 43 0.01 -5.41 0.37
N ASN A 44 -0.46 -5.49 -0.87
CA ASN A 44 -1.03 -4.36 -1.56
C ASN A 44 -2.40 -4.00 -0.97
N LEU A 45 -2.55 -2.76 -0.50
CA LEU A 45 -3.79 -2.20 0.03
C LEU A 45 -4.53 -1.33 -0.99
N SER A 46 -3.92 -1.02 -2.14
CA SER A 46 -4.53 -0.26 -3.23
C SER A 46 -5.48 -1.09 -4.10
N VAL A 47 -5.40 -2.42 -4.04
CA VAL A 47 -6.38 -3.28 -4.73
C VAL A 47 -7.75 -3.19 -4.03
N PRO A 48 -8.82 -2.81 -4.73
CA PRO A 48 -10.17 -2.91 -4.18
C PRO A 48 -10.45 -4.38 -3.88
N ARG A 49 -11.00 -4.68 -2.70
CA ARG A 49 -11.47 -6.04 -2.41
C ARG A 49 -12.51 -6.41 -3.48
N PRO A 50 -12.35 -7.55 -4.19
CA PRO A 50 -13.42 -8.03 -5.05
C PRO A 50 -14.65 -8.30 -4.20
N GLU A 51 -15.79 -7.83 -4.69
CA GLU A 51 -17.14 -7.96 -4.13
C GLU A 51 -17.64 -9.42 -4.11
#